data_AF-A0A956A519-F1
#
_entry.id   AF-A0A956A519-F1
#
_cell.length_a   1.000
_cell.length_b   1.000
_cell.length_c   1.000
_cell.angle_alpha   90.00
_cell.angle_beta   90.00
_cell.angle_gamma   90.00
#
_symmetry.space_group_name_H-M   'P 1'
#
loop_
_entity.id
_entity.type
_entity.pdbx_description
1 polymer ?
#
loop_
_entity_poly.entity_id
_entity_poly.type
_entity_poly.pdbx_seq_one_letter_code
_entity_poly.pdbx_strand_id
1 'polypeptide(L)'
;MSDEMIAPDGVLAAPAVHEGWEFAGWGQSERITDLDTTVPLERLDQGHKHTLGKWSSTAICGNDITSSVLYVSALCIGAAGVLAPVALLVVAGVLFLFRKVYAEVGGALPLNGGTYTLLLNTTNKKVAAAAAALTLLSYIATAVISAGDAMHYAHNLFGGLNIFWATVGLLGFFAFLNLIGISESAKVALAIFIFHIVTLTILA
;
A
#
# COMPACT_ATOMS: atom_id res chain seq x y z
N MET A 1 -15.67 43.45 16.17
CA MET A 1 -14.53 44.32 16.53
C MET A 1 -14.46 44.29 18.04
N SER A 2 -13.72 43.33 18.57
CA SER A 2 -13.52 43.09 20.00
C SER A 2 -12.04 42.84 20.17
N ASP A 3 -11.41 43.77 20.88
CA ASP A 3 -9.96 43.93 21.02
C ASP A 3 -9.27 42.67 21.56
N GLU A 4 -8.43 42.05 20.74
CA GLU A 4 -7.36 41.16 21.21
C GLU A 4 -6.30 42.03 21.88
N MET A 5 -6.24 41.95 23.20
CA MET A 5 -5.24 42.62 24.01
C MET A 5 -3.91 41.86 23.88
N ILE A 6 -3.09 42.30 22.92
CA ILE A 6 -1.73 41.82 22.67
C ILE A 6 -0.86 42.13 23.89
N ALA A 7 -0.26 41.10 24.49
CA ALA A 7 0.81 41.25 25.48
C ALA A 7 2.10 41.77 24.78
N PRO A 8 2.91 42.61 25.46
CA PRO A 8 4.00 43.37 24.85
C PRO A 8 5.19 42.55 24.27
N ASP A 9 5.13 41.23 24.33
CA ASP A 9 6.16 40.25 23.96
C ASP A 9 5.73 39.28 22.83
N GLY A 10 4.55 39.46 22.24
CA GLY A 10 4.14 38.73 21.03
C GLY A 10 3.81 37.25 21.21
N VAL A 11 3.63 36.80 22.46
CA VAL A 11 3.21 35.43 22.78
C VAL A 11 1.68 35.38 22.88
N LEU A 12 1.05 34.51 22.08
CA LEU A 12 -0.38 34.22 22.18
C LEU A 12 -0.66 33.62 23.57
N ALA A 13 -1.51 34.28 24.36
CA ALA A 13 -1.92 33.76 25.66
C ALA A 13 -2.57 32.39 25.49
N ALA A 14 -2.07 31.38 26.21
CA ALA A 14 -2.65 30.05 26.21
C ALA A 14 -4.14 30.12 26.63
N PRO A 15 -5.04 29.39 25.97
CA PRO A 15 -6.46 29.41 26.32
C PRO A 15 -6.63 28.94 27.77
N ALA A 16 -7.46 29.65 28.55
CA ALA A 16 -7.75 29.30 29.93
C ALA A 16 -8.35 27.89 29.99
N VAL A 17 -7.58 26.94 30.54
CA VAL A 17 -8.01 25.54 30.68
C VAL A 17 -8.86 25.44 31.94
N HIS A 18 -10.11 24.99 31.80
CA HIS A 18 -11.03 24.77 32.92
C HIS A 18 -10.45 23.79 33.95
N GLU A 19 -10.46 24.18 35.24
CA GLU A 19 -9.97 23.43 36.40
C GLU A 19 -10.87 22.23 36.77
N GLY A 20 -10.94 21.22 35.91
CA GLY A 20 -11.65 19.98 36.17
C GLY A 20 -10.75 18.94 36.84
N TRP A 21 -11.20 18.38 37.97
CA TRP A 21 -10.58 17.19 38.58
C TRP A 21 -10.75 15.97 37.66
N GLU A 22 -9.66 15.23 37.39
CA GLU A 22 -9.68 14.00 36.61
C GLU A 22 -9.48 12.76 37.50
N PHE A 23 -10.37 11.78 37.39
CA PHE A 23 -10.32 10.54 38.18
C PHE A 23 -9.23 9.59 37.67
N ALA A 24 -8.18 9.38 38.46
CA ALA A 24 -7.03 8.53 38.12
C ALA A 24 -7.27 7.01 38.25
N GLY A 25 -8.48 6.58 38.64
CA GLY A 25 -8.77 5.16 38.90
C GLY A 25 -7.88 4.58 40.03
N TRP A 26 -7.18 3.48 39.75
CA TRP A 26 -6.21 2.87 40.67
C TRP A 26 -4.78 3.39 40.47
N GLY A 27 -4.57 4.35 39.57
CA GLY A 27 -3.28 4.96 39.25
C GLY A 27 -3.05 6.29 39.96
N GLN A 28 -1.96 6.97 39.60
CA GLN A 28 -1.66 8.34 40.03
C GLN A 28 -1.86 9.28 38.85
N SER A 29 -2.54 10.41 39.08
CA SER A 29 -2.57 11.53 38.14
C SER A 29 -1.62 12.58 38.67
N GLU A 30 -0.61 12.90 37.88
CA GLU A 30 0.34 13.97 38.18
C GLU A 30 0.27 14.99 37.06
N ARG A 31 -0.07 16.24 37.41
CA ARG A 31 -0.17 17.33 36.46
C ARG A 31 1.16 18.08 36.45
N ILE A 32 1.89 17.96 35.35
CA ILE A 32 3.10 18.73 35.13
C ILE A 32 2.66 20.16 34.76
N THR A 33 2.71 21.07 35.74
CA THR A 33 2.31 22.48 35.59
C THR A 33 3.43 23.36 35.04
N ASP A 34 4.65 22.83 34.94
CA ASP A 34 5.85 23.57 34.56
C ASP A 34 6.46 23.00 33.27
N LEU A 35 5.63 22.97 32.22
CA LEU A 35 6.13 22.81 30.86
C LEU A 35 6.67 24.18 30.43
N ASP A 36 7.96 24.41 30.63
CA ASP A 36 8.67 25.50 29.96
C ASP A 36 8.54 25.24 28.46
N THR A 37 7.60 25.93 27.81
CA THR A 37 7.22 25.70 26.40
C THR A 37 8.25 26.25 25.42
N THR A 38 9.41 26.67 25.90
CA THR A 38 10.60 26.96 25.09
C THR A 38 11.42 25.70 24.82
N VAL A 39 10.76 24.62 24.40
CA VAL A 39 11.48 23.52 23.77
C VAL A 39 11.95 24.05 22.42
N PRO A 40 13.27 24.19 22.15
CA PRO A 40 13.70 24.47 20.80
C PRO A 40 13.09 23.37 19.93
N LEU A 41 12.22 23.78 18.99
CA LEU A 41 11.73 22.89 17.95
C LEU A 41 12.94 22.55 17.08
N GLU A 42 13.78 21.64 17.57
CA GLU A 42 14.64 20.85 16.72
C GLU A 42 13.66 20.14 15.80
N ARG A 43 13.46 20.73 14.61
CA ARG A 43 12.87 20.01 13.49
C ARG A 43 13.65 18.71 13.49
N LEU A 44 12.97 17.63 13.87
CA LEU A 44 13.45 16.29 13.65
C LEU A 44 13.77 16.25 12.17
N ASP A 45 15.03 16.51 11.83
CA ASP A 45 15.52 16.38 10.48
C ASP A 45 15.30 14.91 10.21
N GLN A 46 14.25 14.59 9.45
CA GLN A 46 13.95 13.23 9.06
C GLN A 46 15.05 12.88 8.08
N GLY A 47 16.24 12.56 8.63
CA GLY A 47 17.47 12.40 7.90
C GLY A 47 17.19 11.54 6.68
N HIS A 48 17.53 12.09 5.51
CA HIS A 48 17.29 11.55 4.17
C HIS A 48 16.84 10.08 4.20
N LYS A 49 15.52 9.87 4.33
CA LYS A 49 14.95 8.53 4.36
C LYS A 49 15.36 7.85 3.05
N HIS A 50 15.97 6.67 3.15
CA HIS A 50 16.30 5.85 1.99
C HIS A 50 15.00 5.50 1.25
N THR A 51 14.67 6.30 0.23
CA THR A 51 13.45 6.13 -0.58
C THR A 51 13.75 5.19 -1.74
N LEU A 52 12.75 4.41 -2.13
CA LEU A 52 12.83 3.64 -3.36
C LEU A 52 12.86 4.61 -4.55
N GLY A 53 13.83 4.43 -5.44
CA GLY A 53 13.90 5.18 -6.69
C GLY A 53 12.66 4.95 -7.55
N LYS A 54 12.32 5.93 -8.41
CA LYS A 54 11.12 5.90 -9.27
C LYS A 54 10.96 4.57 -10.01
N TRP A 55 12.02 4.07 -10.63
CA TRP A 55 12.03 2.81 -11.36
C TRP A 55 11.72 1.60 -10.49
N SER A 56 12.32 1.51 -9.30
CA SER A 56 12.06 0.42 -8.36
C SER A 56 10.62 0.45 -7.85
N SER A 57 10.11 1.64 -7.51
CA SER A 57 8.71 1.82 -7.09
C SER A 57 7.73 1.45 -8.20
N THR A 58 8.01 1.88 -9.44
CA THR A 58 7.23 1.50 -10.62
C THR A 58 7.31 0.01 -10.89
N ALA A 59 8.46 -0.64 -10.73
CA ALA A 59 8.59 -2.07 -10.97
C ALA A 59 7.82 -2.92 -9.94
N ILE A 60 7.86 -2.53 -8.67
CA ILE A 60 7.11 -3.23 -7.60
C ILE A 60 5.61 -3.18 -7.89
N CYS A 61 5.06 -1.99 -8.14
CA CYS A 61 3.64 -1.83 -8.46
C CYS A 61 3.28 -2.38 -9.85
N GLY A 62 4.15 -2.14 -10.82
CA GLY A 62 3.96 -2.50 -12.21
C GLY A 62 3.90 -4.01 -12.41
N ASN A 63 4.71 -4.79 -11.68
CA ASN A 63 4.67 -6.24 -11.75
C ASN A 63 3.30 -6.83 -11.39
N ASP A 64 2.61 -6.27 -10.40
CA ASP A 64 1.26 -6.71 -10.01
C ASP A 64 0.25 -6.51 -11.16
N ILE A 65 0.34 -5.38 -11.85
CA ILE A 65 -0.52 -5.06 -12.99
C ILE A 65 -0.13 -5.86 -14.24
N THR A 66 1.15 -5.90 -14.61
CA THR A 66 1.58 -6.53 -15.87
C THR A 66 1.51 -8.04 -15.81
N SER A 67 1.75 -8.65 -14.64
CA SER A 67 1.59 -10.10 -14.49
C SER A 67 0.12 -10.51 -14.56
N SER A 68 -0.80 -9.69 -14.02
CA SER A 68 -2.23 -10.04 -14.04
C SER A 68 -2.84 -10.10 -15.43
N VAL A 69 -2.36 -9.29 -16.37
CA VAL A 69 -2.84 -9.32 -17.77
C VAL A 69 -2.66 -10.71 -18.41
N LEU A 70 -1.61 -11.45 -18.06
CA LEU A 70 -1.30 -12.75 -18.64
C LEU A 70 -2.38 -13.80 -18.30
N TYR A 71 -2.81 -13.86 -17.05
CA TYR A 71 -3.84 -14.82 -16.63
C TYR A 71 -5.26 -14.28 -16.77
N VAL A 72 -5.50 -12.99 -16.49
CA VAL A 72 -6.83 -12.36 -16.61
C VAL A 72 -7.35 -12.47 -18.04
N SER A 73 -6.49 -12.28 -19.04
CA SER A 73 -6.89 -12.40 -20.44
C SER A 73 -7.36 -13.83 -20.78
N ALA A 74 -6.61 -14.85 -20.34
CA ALA A 74 -6.97 -16.25 -20.55
C ALA A 74 -8.28 -16.63 -19.84
N LEU A 75 -8.43 -16.22 -18.58
CA LEU A 75 -9.66 -16.46 -17.80
C LEU A 75 -10.87 -15.75 -18.41
N CYS A 76 -10.69 -14.50 -18.88
CA CYS A 76 -11.74 -13.73 -19.51
C CYS A 76 -12.19 -14.35 -20.84
N ILE A 77 -11.24 -14.82 -21.67
CA ILE A 77 -11.54 -15.56 -22.90
C ILE A 77 -12.30 -16.85 -22.57
N GLY A 78 -11.89 -17.58 -21.53
CA GLY A 78 -12.58 -18.80 -21.10
C GLY A 78 -14.04 -18.57 -20.70
N ALA A 79 -14.34 -17.45 -20.04
CA ALA A 79 -15.69 -17.14 -19.55
C ALA A 79 -16.57 -16.39 -20.56
N ALA A 80 -16.02 -15.40 -21.28
CA ALA A 80 -16.76 -14.49 -22.15
C ALA A 80 -16.56 -14.79 -23.65
N GLY A 81 -15.64 -15.69 -24.00
CA GLY A 81 -15.35 -16.05 -25.39
C GLY A 81 -15.01 -14.84 -26.25
N VAL A 82 -15.75 -14.67 -27.35
CA VAL A 82 -15.58 -13.57 -28.31
C VAL A 82 -15.83 -12.19 -27.68
N LEU A 83 -16.59 -12.12 -26.57
CA LEU A 83 -16.86 -10.85 -25.86
C LEU A 83 -15.75 -10.46 -24.87
N ALA A 84 -14.71 -11.27 -24.69
CA ALA A 84 -13.61 -10.97 -23.77
C ALA A 84 -12.94 -9.60 -24.02
N PRO A 85 -12.67 -9.15 -25.27
CA PRO A 85 -12.10 -7.82 -25.51
C PRO A 85 -12.99 -6.68 -24.99
N VAL A 86 -14.32 -6.83 -25.07
CA VAL A 86 -15.26 -5.83 -24.56
C VAL A 86 -15.18 -5.76 -23.03
N ALA A 87 -15.15 -6.92 -22.36
CA ALA A 87 -14.99 -6.98 -20.91
C ALA A 87 -13.66 -6.37 -20.45
N LEU A 88 -12.55 -6.69 -21.13
CA LEU A 88 -11.24 -6.12 -20.83
C LEU A 88 -11.17 -4.62 -21.09
N LEU A 89 -11.85 -4.11 -22.12
CA LEU A 89 -11.97 -2.66 -22.38
C LEU A 89 -12.72 -1.95 -21.25
N VAL A 90 -13.79 -2.54 -20.71
CA VAL A 90 -14.49 -1.98 -19.55
C VAL A 90 -13.57 -1.91 -18.34
N VAL A 91 -12.82 -2.98 -18.04
CA VAL A 91 -11.84 -2.99 -16.95
C VAL A 91 -10.78 -1.90 -17.16
N ALA A 92 -10.21 -1.80 -18.36
CA ALA A 92 -9.23 -0.77 -18.70
C ALA A 92 -9.81 0.65 -18.52
N GLY A 93 -11.07 0.86 -18.94
CA GLY A 93 -11.78 2.13 -18.74
C GLY A 93 -11.94 2.49 -17.26
N VAL A 94 -12.32 1.53 -16.41
CA VAL A 94 -12.43 1.74 -14.96
C VAL A 94 -11.07 2.09 -14.36
N LEU A 95 -10.01 1.34 -14.68
CA LEU A 95 -8.65 1.63 -14.20
C LEU A 95 -8.15 3.01 -14.67
N PHE A 96 -8.50 3.41 -15.89
CA PHE A 96 -8.16 4.73 -16.41
C PHE A 96 -8.82 5.87 -15.62
N LEU A 97 -10.08 5.72 -15.18
CA LEU A 97 -10.76 6.71 -14.34
C LEU A 97 -10.09 6.85 -12.97
N PHE A 98 -9.62 5.74 -12.38
CA PHE A 98 -8.92 5.76 -11.09
C PHE A 98 -7.55 6.44 -11.12
N ARG A 99 -6.91 6.58 -12.29
CA ARG A 99 -5.59 7.24 -12.42
C ARG A 99 -5.55 8.61 -11.76
N LYS A 100 -6.58 9.44 -11.97
CA LYS A 100 -6.63 10.80 -11.41
C LYS A 100 -6.79 10.76 -9.90
N VAL A 101 -7.64 9.87 -9.39
CA VAL A 101 -7.84 9.66 -7.95
C VAL A 101 -6.52 9.27 -7.27
N TYR A 102 -5.77 8.32 -7.83
CA TYR A 102 -4.47 7.92 -7.27
C TYR A 102 -3.45 9.07 -7.24
N ALA A 103 -3.44 9.94 -8.25
CA ALA A 103 -2.54 11.08 -8.31
C ALA A 103 -2.87 12.15 -7.25
N GLU A 104 -4.16 12.50 -7.10
CA GLU A 104 -4.62 13.47 -6.09
C GLU A 104 -4.34 12.96 -4.67
N VAL A 105 -4.70 11.70 -4.41
CA VAL A 105 -4.52 11.06 -3.10
C VAL A 105 -3.03 10.95 -2.73
N GLY A 106 -2.18 10.51 -3.66
CA GLY A 106 -0.75 10.37 -3.43
C GLY A 106 -0.04 11.73 -3.24
N GLY A 107 -0.55 12.79 -3.86
CA GLY A 107 -0.05 14.15 -3.68
C GLY A 107 -0.50 14.81 -2.36
N ALA A 108 -1.73 14.54 -1.93
CA ALA A 108 -2.32 15.17 -0.75
C ALA A 108 -1.81 14.61 0.59
N LEU A 109 -1.49 13.31 0.65
CA LEU A 109 -1.10 12.63 1.90
C LEU A 109 0.16 11.79 1.72
N PRO A 110 1.36 12.41 1.71
CA PRO A 110 2.66 11.72 1.62
C PRO A 110 3.02 11.03 2.96
N LEU A 111 2.14 10.14 3.42
CA LEU A 111 2.27 9.43 4.69
C LEU A 111 3.00 8.11 4.50
N ASN A 112 4.00 7.85 5.35
CA ASN A 112 4.66 6.55 5.43
C ASN A 112 3.68 5.56 6.09
N GLY A 113 3.01 4.74 5.28
CA GLY A 113 2.02 3.78 5.78
C GLY A 113 0.89 3.42 4.80
N GLY A 114 0.98 3.86 3.54
CA GLY A 114 0.14 3.40 2.43
C GLY A 114 -1.35 3.63 2.62
N THR A 115 -2.17 2.78 1.99
CA THR A 115 -3.63 2.91 1.94
C THR A 115 -4.30 2.85 3.32
N TYR A 116 -3.75 2.09 4.28
CA TYR A 116 -4.30 2.05 5.64
C TYR A 116 -4.16 3.41 6.34
N THR A 117 -2.96 3.99 6.29
CA THR A 117 -2.71 5.29 6.94
C THR A 117 -3.49 6.40 6.26
N LEU A 118 -3.62 6.34 4.94
CA LEU A 118 -4.51 7.22 4.18
C LEU A 118 -5.95 7.17 4.71
N LEU A 119 -6.51 5.97 4.83
CA LEU A 119 -7.89 5.79 5.30
C LEU A 119 -8.05 6.18 6.76
N LEU A 120 -7.05 5.90 7.61
CA LEU A 120 -7.08 6.32 9.01
C LEU A 120 -7.15 7.86 9.17
N ASN A 121 -6.60 8.61 8.21
CA ASN A 121 -6.61 10.07 8.22
C ASN A 121 -7.81 10.69 7.48
N THR A 122 -8.51 9.93 6.65
CA THR A 122 -9.64 10.44 5.84
C THR A 122 -11.00 9.85 6.23
N THR A 123 -11.02 8.78 7.04
CA THR A 123 -12.25 8.15 7.56
C THR A 123 -12.10 7.75 9.03
N ASN A 124 -13.00 6.92 9.55
CA ASN A 124 -12.94 6.42 10.92
C ASN A 124 -12.17 5.10 11.04
N LYS A 125 -11.68 4.81 12.26
CA LYS A 125 -10.83 3.63 12.56
C LYS A 125 -11.46 2.29 12.13
N LYS A 126 -12.78 2.14 12.26
CA LYS A 126 -13.48 0.89 11.92
C LYS A 126 -13.49 0.66 10.41
N VAL A 127 -13.80 1.69 9.63
CA VAL A 127 -13.79 1.63 8.16
C VAL A 127 -12.37 1.43 7.65
N ALA A 128 -11.39 2.14 8.19
CA ALA A 128 -9.98 1.96 7.81
C ALA A 128 -9.48 0.53 8.09
N ALA A 129 -9.84 -0.05 9.24
CA ALA A 129 -9.49 -1.44 9.57
C ALA A 129 -10.20 -2.46 8.67
N ALA A 130 -11.50 -2.27 8.40
CA ALA A 130 -12.26 -3.13 7.50
C ALA A 130 -11.70 -3.09 6.07
N ALA A 131 -11.37 -1.90 5.57
CA ALA A 131 -10.75 -1.74 4.27
C ALA A 131 -9.37 -2.40 4.20
N ALA A 132 -8.53 -2.23 5.22
CA ALA A 132 -7.23 -2.90 5.28
C ALA A 132 -7.35 -4.43 5.31
N ALA A 133 -8.34 -4.98 6.02
CA ALA A 133 -8.63 -6.41 6.02
C ALA A 133 -9.07 -6.91 4.63
N LEU A 134 -9.94 -6.17 3.93
CA LEU A 134 -10.35 -6.49 2.56
C LEU A 134 -9.17 -6.40 1.57
N THR A 135 -8.30 -5.41 1.73
CA THR A 135 -7.08 -5.28 0.92
C THR A 135 -6.14 -6.47 1.14
N LEU A 136 -5.92 -6.88 2.40
CA LEU A 136 -5.10 -8.06 2.70
C LEU A 136 -5.70 -9.34 2.11
N LEU A 137 -7.01 -9.53 2.25
CA LEU A 137 -7.72 -10.65 1.66
C LEU A 137 -7.56 -10.67 0.14
N SER A 138 -7.69 -9.51 -0.52
CA SER A 138 -7.46 -9.38 -1.95
C SER A 138 -6.03 -9.75 -2.33
N TYR A 139 -5.02 -9.29 -1.59
CA TYR A 139 -3.62 -9.64 -1.89
C TYR A 139 -3.34 -11.13 -1.72
N ILE A 140 -3.91 -11.78 -0.72
CA ILE A 140 -3.78 -13.24 -0.53
C ILE A 140 -4.43 -13.97 -1.71
N ALA A 141 -5.63 -13.57 -2.11
CA ALA A 141 -6.32 -14.16 -3.27
C ALA A 141 -5.51 -13.98 -4.56
N THR A 142 -4.98 -12.79 -4.82
CA THR A 142 -4.11 -12.51 -5.97
C THR A 142 -2.84 -13.38 -5.95
N ALA A 143 -2.19 -13.51 -4.79
CA ALA A 143 -0.99 -14.35 -4.67
C ALA A 143 -1.28 -15.83 -4.99
N VAL A 144 -2.42 -16.36 -4.51
CA VAL A 144 -2.82 -17.74 -4.77
C VAL A 144 -3.15 -17.97 -6.25
N ILE A 145 -3.92 -17.07 -6.88
CA ILE A 145 -4.24 -17.16 -8.32
C ILE A 145 -2.97 -17.09 -9.15
N SER A 146 -2.11 -16.08 -8.90
CA SER A 146 -0.86 -15.88 -9.62
C SER A 146 0.09 -17.09 -9.49
N ALA A 147 0.23 -17.65 -8.28
CA ALA A 147 1.04 -18.86 -8.07
C ALA A 147 0.43 -20.08 -8.78
N GLY A 148 -0.89 -20.25 -8.73
CA GLY A 148 -1.59 -21.33 -9.42
C GLY A 148 -1.37 -21.29 -10.93
N ASP A 149 -1.56 -20.13 -11.54
CA ASP A 149 -1.36 -19.94 -12.98
C ASP A 149 0.11 -20.14 -13.39
N ALA A 150 1.06 -19.66 -12.59
CA ALA A 150 2.48 -19.93 -12.81
C ALA A 150 2.79 -21.45 -12.80
N MET A 151 2.15 -22.22 -11.91
CA MET A 151 2.33 -23.68 -11.87
C MET A 151 1.59 -24.40 -12.99
N HIS A 152 0.47 -23.86 -13.49
CA HIS A 152 -0.14 -24.34 -14.73
C HIS A 152 0.77 -24.14 -15.93
N TYR A 153 1.43 -22.98 -16.05
CA TYR A 153 2.46 -22.79 -17.08
C TYR A 153 3.61 -23.77 -16.92
N ALA A 154 4.13 -23.97 -15.70
CA ALA A 154 5.20 -24.93 -15.44
C ALA A 154 4.79 -26.38 -15.75
N HIS A 155 3.55 -26.78 -15.44
CA HIS A 155 3.01 -28.09 -15.76
C HIS A 155 2.94 -28.35 -17.27
N ASN A 156 2.64 -27.32 -18.08
CA ASN A 156 2.66 -27.44 -19.54
C ASN A 156 4.07 -27.71 -20.09
N LEU A 157 5.12 -27.30 -19.38
CA LEU A 157 6.52 -27.65 -19.71
C LEU A 157 6.92 -29.03 -19.16
N PHE A 158 6.45 -29.37 -17.96
CA PHE A 158 6.73 -30.64 -17.27
C PHE A 158 5.44 -31.30 -16.77
N GLY A 159 4.84 -32.17 -17.57
CA GLY A 159 3.55 -32.81 -17.27
C GLY A 159 3.52 -33.71 -16.02
N GLY A 160 4.67 -34.03 -15.43
CA GLY A 160 4.75 -34.76 -14.16
C GLY A 160 4.55 -33.88 -12.91
N LEU A 161 4.50 -32.56 -13.06
CA LEU A 161 4.43 -31.61 -11.95
C LEU A 161 3.00 -31.52 -11.38
N ASN A 162 2.78 -31.91 -10.13
CA ASN A 162 1.47 -31.73 -9.51
C ASN A 162 1.22 -30.24 -9.20
N ILE A 163 0.29 -29.63 -9.92
CA ILE A 163 -0.01 -28.18 -9.84
C ILE A 163 -0.35 -27.74 -8.41
N PHE A 164 -1.15 -28.52 -7.68
CA PHE A 164 -1.57 -28.17 -6.32
C PHE A 164 -0.38 -28.10 -5.37
N TRP A 165 0.43 -29.16 -5.31
CA TRP A 165 1.60 -29.21 -4.42
C TRP A 165 2.69 -28.22 -4.84
N ALA A 166 2.87 -28.00 -6.14
CA ALA A 166 3.80 -27.01 -6.65
C ALA A 166 3.37 -25.58 -6.26
N THR A 167 2.06 -25.28 -6.29
CA THR A 167 1.52 -23.97 -5.89
C THR A 167 1.74 -23.73 -4.40
N VAL A 168 1.42 -24.71 -3.55
CA VAL A 168 1.67 -24.65 -2.11
C VAL A 168 3.18 -24.48 -1.83
N GLY A 169 4.03 -25.22 -2.54
CA GLY A 169 5.48 -25.12 -2.43
C GLY A 169 6.02 -23.74 -2.81
N LEU A 170 5.53 -23.16 -3.91
CA LEU A 170 5.93 -21.83 -4.38
C LEU A 170 5.53 -20.74 -3.39
N LEU A 171 4.29 -20.77 -2.90
CA LEU A 171 3.82 -19.83 -1.87
C LEU A 171 4.61 -19.98 -0.57
N GLY A 172 4.87 -21.22 -0.13
CA GLY A 172 5.69 -21.50 1.05
C GLY A 172 7.12 -20.99 0.91
N PHE A 173 7.72 -21.15 -0.28
CA PHE A 173 9.04 -20.62 -0.60
C PHE A 173 9.09 -19.09 -0.48
N PHE A 174 8.17 -18.37 -1.13
CA PHE A 174 8.14 -16.91 -1.03
C PHE A 174 7.78 -16.42 0.39
N ALA A 175 6.91 -17.13 1.11
CA ALA A 175 6.63 -16.82 2.52
C ALA A 175 7.91 -16.96 3.37
N PHE A 176 8.70 -18.01 3.16
CA PHE A 176 9.98 -18.20 3.83
C PHE A 176 11.01 -17.11 3.49
N LEU A 177 11.13 -16.73 2.21
CA LEU A 177 12.01 -15.62 1.80
C LEU A 177 11.60 -14.29 2.47
N ASN A 178 10.29 -14.03 2.59
CA ASN A 178 9.77 -12.86 3.28
C ASN A 178 10.09 -12.89 4.78
N LEU A 179 10.04 -14.05 5.43
CA LEU A 179 10.41 -14.20 6.85
C LEU A 179 11.89 -13.96 7.11
N ILE A 180 12.78 -14.36 6.19
CA ILE A 180 14.22 -14.07 6.28
C ILE A 180 14.52 -12.57 6.10
N GLY A 181 13.61 -11.82 5.47
CA GLY A 181 13.75 -10.37 5.32
C GLY A 181 14.76 -9.95 4.26
N ILE A 182 14.79 -10.66 3.11
CA ILE A 182 15.67 -10.28 1.99
C ILE A 182 15.29 -8.87 1.51
N SER A 183 16.14 -7.90 1.86
CA SER A 183 15.91 -6.48 1.62
C SER A 183 16.19 -6.04 0.17
N GLU A 184 16.77 -6.91 -0.66
CA GLU A 184 17.21 -6.59 -2.02
C GLU A 184 16.17 -6.91 -3.11
N SER A 185 14.92 -7.20 -2.72
CA SER A 185 13.84 -7.61 -3.63
C SER A 185 13.49 -6.57 -4.71
N ALA A 186 13.76 -5.28 -4.47
CA ALA A 186 13.48 -4.21 -5.43
C ALA A 186 14.28 -4.33 -6.74
N LYS A 187 15.53 -4.82 -6.69
CA LYS A 187 16.34 -5.04 -7.90
C LYS A 187 15.78 -6.21 -8.72
N VAL A 188 15.37 -7.27 -8.04
CA VAL A 188 14.74 -8.45 -8.65
C VAL A 188 13.40 -8.07 -9.29
N ALA A 189 12.59 -7.27 -8.59
CA ALA A 189 11.32 -6.77 -9.12
C ALA A 189 11.53 -5.95 -10.41
N LEU A 190 12.55 -5.11 -10.49
CA LEU A 190 12.88 -4.36 -11.70
C LEU A 190 13.25 -5.27 -12.87
N ALA A 191 14.06 -6.30 -12.65
CA ALA A 191 14.41 -7.27 -13.69
C ALA A 191 13.18 -8.01 -14.21
N ILE A 192 12.31 -8.48 -13.29
CA ILE A 192 11.04 -9.14 -13.64
C ILE A 192 10.13 -8.19 -14.43
N PHE A 193 10.07 -6.91 -14.05
CA PHE A 193 9.24 -5.91 -14.72
C PHE A 193 9.69 -5.67 -16.16
N ILE A 194 11.00 -5.50 -16.37
CA ILE A 194 11.56 -5.36 -17.71
C ILE A 194 11.24 -6.60 -18.56
N PHE A 195 11.38 -7.80 -18.00
CA PHE A 195 11.04 -9.03 -18.69
C PHE A 195 9.55 -9.10 -19.08
N HIS A 196 8.64 -8.70 -18.18
CA HIS A 196 7.21 -8.62 -18.50
C HIS A 196 6.92 -7.64 -19.63
N ILE A 197 7.48 -6.42 -19.57
CA ILE A 197 7.28 -5.41 -20.61
C ILE A 197 7.81 -5.89 -21.97
N VAL A 198 9.00 -6.49 -22.01
CA VAL A 198 9.56 -7.05 -23.24
C VAL A 198 8.68 -8.17 -23.78
N THR A 199 8.24 -9.11 -22.94
CA THR A 199 7.37 -10.21 -23.34
C THR A 199 6.06 -9.69 -23.91
N LEU A 200 5.39 -8.78 -23.20
CA LEU A 200 4.13 -8.17 -23.65
C LEU A 200 4.32 -7.37 -24.95
N THR A 201 5.44 -6.68 -25.13
CA THR A 201 5.72 -5.91 -26.36
C THR A 201 5.94 -6.82 -27.57
N ILE A 202 6.55 -7.99 -27.37
CA ILE A 202 6.76 -8.98 -28.44
C ILE A 202 5.45 -9.68 -28.82
N LEU A 203 4.56 -9.88 -27.84
CA LEU A 203 3.32 -10.65 -28.01
C LEU A 203 2.09 -9.81 -28.41
N ALA A 204 2.15 -8.49 -28.22
CA ALA A 204 1.09 -7.54 -28.60
C ALA A 204 1.04 -7.29 -30.11
#